data_AF-A0A0D2DXJ1-F1
#
_entry.id   AF-A0A0D2DXJ1-F1
#
_cell.length_a   1.000
_cell.length_b   1.000
_cell.length_c   1.000
_cell.angle_alpha   90.00
_cell.angle_beta   90.00
_cell.angle_gamma   90.00
#
_symmetry.space_group_name_H-M   'P 1'
#
loop_
_entity.id
_entity.type
_entity.pdbx_description
1 polymer ?
#
loop_
_entity_poly.entity_id
_entity_poly.type
_entity_poly.pdbx_seq_one_letter_code
_entity_poly.pdbx_strand_id
1 'polypeptide(L)'
;MVDFVGELPLEWQPKWEQMRLDANGGSQLEEHEPLPGLRLEQMFDKHVEEPELKILLPFIERLTRFLPSDRISAQQALDILTAANDNLET
;
A
#
# COMPACT_ATOMS: atom_id res chain seq x y z
N MET A 1 -0.67 -1.27 9.69
CA MET A 1 -0.88 -1.60 8.26
C MET A 1 -1.74 -0.57 7.54
N VAL A 2 -2.73 0.07 8.19
CA VAL A 2 -3.53 1.13 7.56
C VAL A 2 -2.63 2.28 7.09
N ASP A 3 -1.69 2.76 7.92
CA ASP A 3 -0.79 3.87 7.56
C ASP A 3 0.16 3.56 6.39
N PHE A 4 0.30 2.29 6.01
CA PHE A 4 1.15 1.85 4.89
C PHE A 4 0.51 2.14 3.54
N VAL A 5 -0.81 1.97 3.42
CA VAL A 5 -1.55 2.12 2.16
C VAL A 5 -1.84 3.59 1.84
N GLY A 6 -1.80 4.44 2.86
CA GLY A 6 -2.05 5.88 2.76
C GLY A 6 -3.12 6.32 3.75
N GLU A 7 -3.82 7.41 3.41
CA GLU A 7 -4.89 7.96 4.25
C GLU A 7 -6.14 7.08 4.21
N LEU A 8 -6.68 6.77 5.39
CA LEU A 8 -7.90 5.99 5.52
C LEU A 8 -9.10 6.78 4.94
N PRO A 9 -9.94 6.18 4.07
CA PRO A 9 -11.14 6.81 3.57
C PRO A 9 -12.05 7.28 4.71
N LEU A 10 -12.67 8.45 4.53
CA LEU A 10 -13.53 9.08 5.54
C LEU A 10 -14.66 8.14 6.00
N GLU A 11 -15.21 7.35 5.09
CA GLU A 11 -16.27 6.37 5.40
C GLU A 11 -15.82 5.23 6.31
N TRP A 12 -14.51 4.94 6.39
CA TRP A 12 -13.97 3.85 7.20
C TRP A 12 -13.45 4.33 8.55
N GLN A 13 -13.18 5.63 8.71
CA GLN A 13 -12.65 6.21 9.94
C GLN A 13 -13.46 5.82 11.20
N PRO A 14 -14.80 5.92 11.24
CA PRO A 14 -15.56 5.57 12.45
C PRO A 14 -15.44 4.08 12.79
N LYS A 15 -15.46 3.20 11.78
CA LYS A 15 -15.35 1.75 11.98
C LYS A 15 -13.94 1.37 12.44
N TRP A 16 -12.92 2.04 11.90
CA TRP A 16 -11.53 1.86 12.31
C TRP A 16 -11.30 2.29 13.75
N GLU A 17 -11.82 3.45 14.15
CA GLU A 17 -11.77 3.91 15.55
C GLU A 17 -12.46 2.92 16.49
N GLN A 18 -13.63 2.41 16.11
CA GLN A 18 -14.32 1.38 16.89
C GLN A 18 -13.47 0.11 17.02
N MET A 19 -12.90 -0.39 15.91
CA MET A 19 -12.01 -1.57 15.94
C MET A 19 -10.79 -1.36 16.84
N ARG A 20 -10.22 -0.14 16.86
CA ARG A 20 -9.11 0.21 17.76
C ARG A 20 -9.53 0.17 19.23
N LEU A 21 -10.69 0.72 19.55
CA LEU A 21 -11.24 0.69 20.91
C LEU A 21 -11.54 -0.74 21.36
N ASP A 22 -12.13 -1.55 20.49
CA ASP A 22 -12.44 -2.96 20.76
C ASP A 22 -11.15 -3.79 20.98
N ALA A 23 -10.11 -3.55 20.17
CA ALA A 23 -8.83 -4.27 20.26
C ALA A 23 -8.04 -3.93 21.54
N ASN A 24 -8.07 -2.65 21.97
CA ASN A 24 -7.44 -2.19 23.21
C ASN A 24 -8.04 -2.87 24.46
N GLY A 25 -9.20 -3.52 24.34
CA GLY A 25 -9.84 -4.27 25.42
C GLY A 25 -9.15 -5.59 25.82
N GLY A 26 -8.14 -6.08 25.10
CA GLY A 26 -7.58 -7.41 25.40
C GLY A 26 -6.16 -7.73 24.94
N SER A 27 -5.53 -6.90 24.11
CA SER A 27 -4.11 -7.07 23.79
C SER A 27 -3.55 -5.70 23.51
N GLN A 28 -2.48 -5.33 24.21
CA GLN A 28 -1.53 -4.37 23.68
C GLN A 28 -1.04 -5.01 22.37
N LEU A 29 -1.74 -4.76 21.26
CA LEU A 29 -1.07 -4.75 19.98
C LEU A 29 0.07 -3.78 20.24
N GLU A 30 1.28 -4.33 20.37
CA GLU A 30 2.47 -3.54 20.58
C GLU A 30 2.31 -2.32 19.72
N GLU A 31 2.36 -1.17 20.37
CA GLU A 31 2.53 0.10 19.72
C GLU A 31 3.89 -0.03 19.01
N HIS A 32 3.95 -0.75 17.89
CA HIS A 32 4.59 -0.24 16.72
C HIS A 32 3.88 1.09 16.49
N GLU A 33 4.38 2.08 17.23
CA GLU A 33 4.21 3.49 16.98
C GLU A 33 4.20 3.56 15.47
N PRO A 34 3.04 3.87 14.84
CA PRO A 34 2.96 3.86 13.39
C PRO A 34 4.04 4.83 12.96
N LEU A 35 5.16 4.33 12.42
CA LEU A 35 6.35 5.12 12.15
C LEU A 35 5.86 6.36 11.42
N PRO A 36 5.81 7.53 12.07
CA PRO A 36 4.92 8.59 11.64
C PRO A 36 5.36 8.99 10.24
N GLY A 37 4.53 8.68 9.25
CA GLY A 37 4.74 9.08 7.88
C GLY A 37 5.74 8.28 7.06
N LEU A 38 6.14 7.05 7.44
CA LEU A 38 6.77 6.15 6.46
C LEU A 38 5.70 5.68 5.46
N ARG A 39 5.39 6.57 4.51
CA ARG A 39 4.54 6.25 3.37
C ARG A 39 5.18 5.09 2.59
N LEU A 40 4.36 4.30 1.92
CA LEU A 40 4.77 3.13 1.11
C LEU A 40 6.05 3.41 0.32
N GLU A 41 6.16 4.58 -0.30
CA GLU A 41 7.28 4.99 -1.14
C GLU A 41 8.60 5.03 -0.34
N GLN A 42 8.57 5.56 0.89
CA GLN A 42 9.77 5.64 1.75
C GLN A 42 10.23 4.27 2.24
N MET A 43 9.28 3.40 2.61
CA MET A 43 9.62 2.02 2.96
C MET A 43 10.17 1.26 1.75
N PHE A 44 9.55 1.46 0.59
CA PHE A 44 9.96 0.83 -0.64
C PHE A 44 11.38 1.25 -1.04
N ASP A 45 11.67 2.55 -1.05
CA ASP A 45 13.01 3.07 -1.36
C ASP A 45 14.08 2.61 -0.36
N LYS A 46 13.71 2.39 0.90
CA LYS A 46 14.64 1.89 1.92
C LYS A 46 14.97 0.40 1.72
N HIS A 47 14.05 -0.38 1.19
CA HIS A 47 14.16 -1.85 1.13
C HIS A 47 14.44 -2.39 -0.27
N VAL A 48 14.26 -1.59 -1.31
CA VAL A 48 14.44 -1.99 -2.71
C VAL A 48 15.58 -1.18 -3.31
N GLU A 49 16.72 -1.84 -3.49
CA GLU A 49 17.92 -1.24 -4.08
C GLU A 49 17.90 -1.36 -5.62
N GLU A 50 17.31 -2.44 -6.14
CA GLU A 50 17.32 -2.76 -7.56
C GLU A 50 16.46 -1.77 -8.36
N PRO A 51 17.03 -1.03 -9.33
CA PRO A 51 16.29 -0.06 -10.12
C PRO A 51 15.17 -0.70 -10.95
N GLU A 52 15.38 -1.95 -11.37
CA GLU A 52 14.37 -2.74 -12.09
C GLU A 52 13.14 -3.03 -11.23
N LEU A 53 13.31 -3.21 -9.92
CA LEU A 53 12.19 -3.41 -9.00
C LEU A 53 11.51 -2.10 -8.63
N LYS A 54 12.21 -0.96 -8.71
CA LYS A 54 11.61 0.37 -8.46
C LYS A 54 10.45 0.72 -9.36
N ILE A 55 10.40 0.16 -10.57
CA ILE A 55 9.26 0.33 -11.47
C ILE A 55 7.95 -0.21 -10.87
N LEU A 56 8.02 -1.15 -9.91
CA LEU A 56 6.86 -1.81 -9.32
C LEU A 56 6.10 -0.95 -8.32
N LEU A 57 6.72 0.09 -7.77
CA LEU A 57 6.12 0.96 -6.75
C LEU A 57 4.72 1.50 -7.16
N PRO A 58 4.54 2.14 -8.33
CA PRO A 58 3.21 2.62 -8.74
C PRO A 58 2.17 1.50 -8.90
N PHE A 59 2.59 0.27 -9.20
CA PHE A 59 1.68 -0.88 -9.31
C PHE A 59 1.26 -1.36 -7.92
N ILE A 60 2.19 -1.45 -6.98
CA ILE A 60 1.91 -1.79 -5.58
C ILE A 60 0.95 -0.77 -4.98
N GLU A 61 1.18 0.52 -5.18
CA GLU A 61 0.28 1.59 -4.75
C GLU A 61 -1.15 1.40 -5.28
N ARG A 62 -1.28 1.13 -6.58
CA ARG A 62 -2.60 0.96 -7.21
C ARG A 62 -3.27 -0.35 -6.81
N LEU A 63 -2.53 -1.43 -6.57
CA LEU A 63 -3.09 -2.71 -6.12
C LEU A 63 -3.56 -2.66 -4.66
N THR A 64 -2.90 -1.85 -3.82
CA THR A 64 -3.11 -1.86 -2.37
C THR A 64 -4.08 -0.81 -1.85
N ARG A 65 -4.63 0.08 -2.70
CA ARG A 65 -5.60 1.14 -2.29
C ARG A 65 -6.71 0.61 -1.38
N PHE A 66 -7.21 1.43 -0.47
CA PHE A 66 -8.26 1.00 0.46
C PHE A 66 -9.53 0.57 -0.26
N LEU A 67 -10.06 1.43 -1.13
CA LEU A 67 -11.29 1.13 -1.86
C LEU A 67 -11.01 0.18 -3.02
N PRO A 68 -11.77 -0.92 -3.14
CA PRO A 68 -11.65 -1.82 -4.30
C PRO A 68 -11.88 -1.11 -5.64
N SER A 69 -12.71 -0.06 -5.67
CA SER A 69 -12.99 0.74 -6.87
C SER A 69 -11.76 1.48 -7.41
N ASP A 70 -10.83 1.81 -6.52
CA ASP A 70 -9.64 2.60 -6.86
C ASP A 70 -8.45 1.69 -7.20
N ARG A 71 -8.63 0.37 -7.06
CA ARG A 71 -7.61 -0.61 -7.39
C ARG A 71 -7.61 -0.93 -8.88
N ILE A 72 -6.41 -1.20 -9.39
CA ILE A 72 -6.29 -1.97 -10.63
C ILE A 72 -6.42 -3.45 -10.33
N SER A 73 -6.87 -4.23 -11.32
CA SER A 73 -6.78 -5.68 -11.22
C SER A 73 -5.33 -6.15 -11.39
N ALA A 74 -5.02 -7.34 -10.85
CA ALA A 74 -3.73 -7.98 -11.09
C ALA A 74 -3.45 -8.18 -12.59
N GLN A 75 -4.49 -8.50 -13.37
CA GLN A 75 -4.36 -8.63 -14.83
C GLN A 75 -3.97 -7.30 -15.47
N GLN A 76 -4.65 -6.20 -15.13
CA GLN A 76 -4.30 -4.87 -15.64
C GLN A 76 -2.87 -4.48 -15.26
N ALA A 77 -2.43 -4.80 -14.04
CA ALA A 77 -1.05 -4.55 -13.63
C ALA A 77 -0.06 -5.31 -14.50
N LEU A 78 -0.30 -6.60 -14.76
CA LEU A 78 0.55 -7.44 -15.62
C LEU A 78 0.53 -6.97 -17.08
N ASP A 79 -0.62 -6.58 -17.62
CA ASP A 79 -0.75 -6.08 -18.99
C ASP A 79 0.10 -4.81 -19.18
N ILE A 80 0.05 -3.89 -18.22
CA ILE A 80 0.85 -2.65 -18.24
C ILE A 80 2.35 -2.96 -18.08
N LEU A 81 2.72 -3.89 -17.19
CA LEU A 81 4.12 -4.30 -17.01
C LEU A 81 4.68 -4.97 -18.27
N THR A 82 3.90 -5.84 -18.91
CA THR A 82 4.30 -6.52 -20.16
C THR A 82 4.47 -5.51 -21.29
N ALA A 83 3.51 -4.59 -21.44
CA ALA A 83 3.61 -3.51 -22.42
C ALA A 83 4.81 -2.58 -22.16
N ALA A 84 5.13 -2.30 -20.89
CA ALA A 84 6.32 -1.51 -20.54
C ALA A 84 7.63 -2.24 -20.89
N ASN A 85 7.67 -3.56 -20.71
CA ASN A 85 8.85 -4.37 -21.02
C ASN A 85 9.05 -4.54 -22.54
N ASP A 86 7.98 -4.72 -23.32
CA ASP A 86 8.06 -4.80 -24.80
C ASP A 86 8.66 -3.52 -25.41
N ASN A 87 8.37 -2.35 -24.82
CA ASN A 87 8.94 -1.07 -25.26
C ASN A 87 10.43 -0.90 -24.94
N LEU A 88 11.02 -1.73 -24.07
CA LEU A 88 12.47 -1.71 -23.79
C LEU A 88 13.27 -2.62 -24.73
N GLU A 89 12.61 -3.56 -25.42
CA GLU A 89 13.26 -4.49 -26.36
C GLU A 89 13.28 -4.01 -27.83
N THR A 90 12.75 -2.80 -28.11
CA THR A 90 12.74 -2.21 -29.48
C THR A 90 13.69 -1.02 -29.60
#